data_AF-A0A7S4BS24-F1
#
_entry.id   AF-A0A7S4BS24-F1
#
_cell.length_a   1.000
_cell.length_b   1.000
_cell.length_c   1.000
_cell.angle_alpha   90.00
_cell.angle_beta   90.00
_cell.angle_gamma   90.00
#
_symmetry.space_group_name_H-M   'P 1'
#
loop_
_entity.id
_entity.type
_entity.pdbx_description
1 polymer ?
#
loop_
_entity_poly.entity_id
_entity_poly.type
_entity_poly.pdbx_seq_one_letter_code
_entity_poly.pdbx_strand_id
1 'polypeptide(L)'
;KLKPEEQASIEIRFCCDLLGEFSETFIWSLEGQPLPLPLQLKGRVIGPSFHFSTGAIDFGTVSLGFLSTTVLYLHNTSDIPMRYTLRIPEDTSQHKEFQVVPATGAVLPHAKQKLQVDFMSYS
;
A
#
# COMPACT_ATOMS: atom_id res chain seq x y z
N LYS A 1 -18.07 -7.53 36.84
CA LYS A 1 -18.98 -6.72 37.68
C LYS A 1 -18.13 -5.66 38.36
N LEU A 2 -18.37 -4.39 38.07
CA LEU A 2 -17.64 -3.27 38.67
C LEU A 2 -18.26 -2.92 40.03
N LYS A 3 -17.44 -2.56 41.01
CA LYS A 3 -17.87 -1.95 42.28
C LYS A 3 -18.20 -0.47 42.08
N PRO A 4 -18.88 0.18 43.05
CA PRO A 4 -19.03 1.62 43.05
C PRO A 4 -17.68 2.32 42.91
N GLU A 5 -17.61 3.31 42.02
CA GLU A 5 -16.40 4.08 41.66
C GLU A 5 -15.26 3.28 41.01
N GLU A 6 -15.46 2.00 40.70
CA GLU A 6 -14.47 1.20 39.97
C GLU A 6 -14.57 1.45 38.46
N GLN A 7 -13.43 1.50 37.80
CA GLN A 7 -13.34 1.63 36.34
C GLN A 7 -12.61 0.41 35.77
N ALA A 8 -13.07 -0.05 34.60
CA ALA A 8 -12.35 -1.02 33.79
C ALA A 8 -11.99 -0.40 32.44
N SER A 9 -10.77 -0.69 31.98
CA SER A 9 -10.33 -0.34 30.63
C SER A 9 -10.88 -1.37 29.64
N ILE A 10 -11.39 -0.89 28.51
CA ILE A 10 -11.87 -1.74 27.42
C ILE A 10 -10.97 -1.48 26.22
N GLU A 11 -10.25 -2.53 25.81
CA GLU A 11 -9.38 -2.48 24.64
C GLU A 11 -10.22 -2.70 23.38
N ILE A 12 -10.18 -1.74 22.47
CA ILE A 12 -10.83 -1.83 21.16
C ILE A 12 -9.73 -1.93 20.11
N ARG A 13 -9.72 -3.03 19.36
CA ARG A 13 -8.81 -3.23 18.23
C ARG A 13 -9.56 -3.05 16.92
N PHE A 14 -9.10 -2.11 16.12
CA PHE A 14 -9.58 -1.93 14.77
C PHE A 14 -8.67 -2.71 13.81
N CYS A 15 -9.24 -3.71 13.13
CA CYS A 15 -8.58 -4.51 12.10
C CYS A 15 -9.39 -4.37 10.82
N CYS A 16 -8.88 -3.66 9.82
CA CYS A 16 -9.57 -3.45 8.56
C CYS A 16 -8.59 -3.55 7.39
N ASP A 17 -8.99 -4.27 6.35
CA ASP A 17 -8.23 -4.45 5.12
C ASP A 17 -8.78 -3.59 3.97
N LEU A 18 -9.80 -2.76 4.26
CA LEU A 18 -10.47 -1.89 3.29
C LEU A 18 -10.01 -0.44 3.47
N LEU A 19 -9.70 0.22 2.36
CA LEU A 19 -9.44 1.65 2.32
C LEU A 19 -10.75 2.44 2.40
N GLY A 20 -10.71 3.62 3.02
CA GLY A 20 -11.86 4.52 3.11
C GLY A 20 -12.30 4.82 4.54
N GLU A 21 -13.48 5.42 4.67
CA GLU A 21 -14.06 5.79 5.96
C GLU A 21 -14.83 4.62 6.56
N PHE A 22 -14.78 4.51 7.88
CA PHE A 22 -15.65 3.60 8.65
C PHE A 22 -16.40 4.39 9.72
N SER A 23 -17.61 3.94 10.03
CA SER A 23 -18.46 4.52 11.08
C SER A 23 -19.33 3.42 11.67
N GLU A 24 -18.82 2.74 12.69
CA GLU A 24 -19.47 1.61 13.34
C GLU A 24 -20.07 2.02 14.68
N THR A 25 -21.22 1.44 15.04
CA THR A 25 -21.87 1.68 16.34
C THR A 25 -21.90 0.41 17.16
N PHE A 26 -21.19 0.40 18.27
CA PHE A 26 -21.23 -0.68 19.26
C PHE A 26 -22.34 -0.39 20.26
N ILE A 27 -23.24 -1.35 20.45
CA ILE A 27 -24.37 -1.21 21.36
C ILE A 27 -24.06 -2.00 22.63
N TRP A 28 -24.05 -1.32 23.77
CA TRP A 28 -23.71 -1.91 25.05
C TRP A 28 -25.00 -2.21 25.82
N SER A 29 -25.10 -3.44 26.33
CA SER A 29 -26.15 -3.84 27.24
C SER A 29 -25.56 -3.93 28.65
N LEU A 30 -26.11 -3.16 29.58
CA LEU A 30 -25.69 -3.14 30.98
C LEU A 30 -26.84 -3.65 31.84
N GLU A 31 -26.54 -4.62 32.68
CA GLU A 31 -27.51 -5.13 33.65
C GLU A 31 -27.94 -4.01 34.60
N GLY A 32 -29.23 -3.72 34.67
CA GLY A 32 -29.80 -2.60 35.44
C GLY A 32 -29.98 -1.29 34.67
N GLN A 33 -29.55 -1.21 33.40
CA GLN A 33 -29.92 -0.12 32.49
C GLN A 33 -30.98 -0.61 31.50
N PRO A 34 -32.17 0.02 31.45
CA PRO A 34 -33.25 -0.40 30.56
C PRO A 34 -32.99 -0.03 29.09
N LEU A 35 -32.09 0.93 28.84
CA LEU A 35 -31.76 1.39 27.51
C LEU A 35 -30.31 1.02 27.16
N PRO A 36 -30.07 0.55 25.93
CA PRO A 36 -28.72 0.28 25.47
C PRO A 36 -27.91 1.56 25.29
N LEU A 37 -26.60 1.47 25.49
CA LEU A 37 -25.66 2.59 25.35
C LEU A 37 -24.88 2.46 24.02
N PRO A 38 -25.10 3.35 23.04
CA PRO A 38 -24.35 3.33 21.79
C PRO A 38 -22.99 4.01 21.95
N LEU A 39 -21.95 3.38 21.40
CA LEU A 39 -20.63 3.95 21.21
C LEU A 39 -20.31 3.97 19.72
N GLN A 40 -20.18 5.17 19.15
CA GLN A 40 -19.84 5.33 17.74
C GLN A 40 -18.32 5.43 17.56
N LEU A 41 -17.76 4.57 16.72
CA LEU A 41 -16.35 4.59 16.32
C LEU A 41 -16.25 5.06 14.87
N LYS A 42 -15.47 6.11 14.63
CA LYS A 42 -15.22 6.65 13.29
C LYS A 42 -13.74 6.71 13.01
N GLY A 43 -13.38 6.53 11.75
CA GLY A 43 -12.02 6.75 11.28
C GLY A 43 -11.90 6.59 9.78
N ARG A 44 -10.68 6.73 9.28
CA ARG A 44 -10.35 6.60 7.87
C ARG A 44 -9.09 5.78 7.72
N VAL A 45 -9.16 4.75 6.88
CA VAL A 45 -8.02 3.94 6.47
C VAL A 45 -7.45 4.54 5.20
N ILE A 46 -6.18 4.93 5.26
CA ILE A 46 -5.43 5.46 4.12
C ILE A 46 -4.34 4.44 3.80
N GLY A 47 -4.26 4.02 2.53
CA GLY A 47 -3.20 3.14 2.06
C GLY A 47 -1.86 3.87 1.97
N PRO A 48 -0.76 3.15 1.76
CA PRO A 48 0.52 3.79 1.51
C PRO A 48 0.45 4.65 0.24
N SER A 49 0.89 5.90 0.34
CA SER A 49 1.09 6.81 -0.79
C SER A 49 2.51 6.68 -1.35
N PHE A 50 2.64 6.86 -2.66
CA PHE A 50 3.92 6.76 -3.35
C PHE A 50 3.97 7.57 -4.64
N HIS A 51 5.18 7.74 -5.17
CA HIS A 51 5.38 8.21 -6.54
C HIS A 51 6.65 7.60 -7.14
N PHE A 52 6.76 7.63 -8.46
CA PHE A 52 8.01 7.36 -9.17
C PHE A 52 8.82 8.64 -9.34
N SER A 53 10.14 8.53 -9.49
CA SER A 53 11.02 9.69 -9.76
C SER A 53 10.75 10.36 -11.11
N THR A 54 10.11 9.66 -12.04
CA THR A 54 9.69 10.16 -13.35
C THR A 54 8.36 9.53 -13.74
N GLY A 55 7.53 10.25 -14.52
CA GLY A 55 6.28 9.74 -15.08
C GLY A 55 6.45 8.94 -16.36
N ALA A 56 7.60 9.06 -17.03
CA ALA A 56 7.93 8.34 -18.25
C ALA A 56 9.43 8.01 -18.31
N ILE A 57 9.76 6.92 -18.99
CA ILE A 57 11.13 6.51 -19.28
C ILE A 57 11.31 6.63 -20.78
N ASP A 58 12.35 7.35 -21.19
CA ASP A 58 12.78 7.41 -22.58
C ASP A 58 14.11 6.64 -22.71
N PHE A 59 14.09 5.57 -23.52
CA PHE A 59 15.29 4.79 -23.85
C PHE A 59 16.07 5.39 -25.03
N GLY A 60 15.51 6.39 -25.72
CA GLY A 60 16.07 7.00 -26.91
C GLY A 60 16.22 6.00 -28.06
N THR A 61 17.31 6.14 -28.81
CA THR A 61 17.66 5.22 -29.89
C THR A 61 18.38 4.00 -29.31
N VAL A 62 17.76 2.83 -29.41
CA VAL A 62 18.36 1.55 -29.00
C VAL A 62 18.74 0.70 -30.21
N SER A 63 19.68 -0.22 -30.02
CA SER A 63 20.07 -1.20 -31.05
C SER A 63 19.27 -2.49 -30.91
N LEU A 64 18.82 -3.04 -32.04
CA LEU A 64 18.11 -4.31 -32.11
C LEU A 64 18.96 -5.44 -31.51
N GLY A 65 18.39 -6.20 -30.57
CA GLY A 65 19.07 -7.32 -29.90
C GLY A 65 20.08 -6.93 -28.82
N PHE A 66 20.19 -5.64 -28.47
CA PHE A 66 21.06 -5.17 -27.39
C PHE A 66 20.26 -4.73 -26.17
N LEU A 67 20.77 -5.08 -24.99
CA LEU A 67 20.18 -4.67 -23.71
C LEU A 67 20.41 -3.18 -23.47
N SER A 68 19.33 -2.45 -23.24
CA SER A 68 19.36 -1.08 -22.76
C SER A 68 18.82 -1.03 -21.33
N THR A 69 19.62 -0.52 -20.40
CA THR A 69 19.28 -0.45 -18.98
C THR A 69 19.11 1.00 -18.53
N THR A 70 18.06 1.26 -17.78
CA THR A 70 17.82 2.54 -17.12
C THR A 70 17.35 2.34 -15.69
N VAL A 71 17.29 3.43 -14.92
CA VAL A 71 16.96 3.41 -13.50
C VAL A 71 15.91 4.46 -13.20
N LEU A 72 14.95 4.08 -12.36
CA LEU A 72 14.04 5.00 -11.69
C LEU A 72 13.95 4.67 -10.20
N TYR A 73 13.34 5.57 -9.43
CA TYR A 73 13.11 5.34 -8.00
C TYR A 73 11.62 5.29 -7.70
N LEU A 74 11.24 4.35 -6.85
CA LEU A 74 9.94 4.28 -6.21
C LEU A 74 10.05 4.87 -4.80
N HIS A 75 9.32 5.96 -4.55
CA HIS A 75 9.34 6.68 -3.28
C HIS A 75 8.09 6.36 -2.47
N ASN A 76 8.27 5.86 -1.24
CA ASN A 76 7.17 5.75 -0.30
C ASN A 76 7.03 7.09 0.44
N THR A 77 5.90 7.76 0.30
CA THR A 77 5.61 9.04 0.95
C THR A 77 4.68 8.89 2.16
N SER A 78 4.35 7.66 2.55
CA SER A 78 3.52 7.39 3.71
C SER A 78 4.33 7.10 4.97
N ASP A 79 3.64 7.16 6.11
CA ASP A 79 4.18 6.82 7.43
C ASP A 79 4.19 5.32 7.72
N ILE A 80 3.74 4.48 6.77
CA ILE A 80 3.67 3.03 6.90
C ILE A 80 4.50 2.33 5.82
N PRO A 81 5.00 1.10 6.06
CA PRO A 81 5.69 0.34 5.02
C PRO A 81 4.79 0.06 3.82
N MET A 82 5.31 0.26 2.62
CA MET A 82 4.61 -0.03 1.37
C MET A 82 5.16 -1.28 0.73
N ARG A 83 4.31 -2.29 0.50
CA ARG A 83 4.65 -3.45 -0.33
C ARG A 83 4.23 -3.21 -1.77
N TYR A 84 5.02 -3.67 -2.73
CA TYR A 84 4.74 -3.47 -4.14
C TYR A 84 4.99 -4.72 -4.97
N THR A 85 4.27 -4.83 -6.09
CA THR A 85 4.48 -5.78 -7.18
C THR A 85 4.30 -5.03 -8.49
N LEU A 86 5.36 -4.89 -9.27
CA LEU A 86 5.35 -4.23 -10.58
C LEU A 86 5.18 -5.27 -11.68
N ARG A 87 4.34 -4.95 -12.66
CA ARG A 87 4.12 -5.73 -13.88
C ARG A 87 4.03 -4.80 -15.08
N ILE A 88 4.46 -5.28 -16.23
CA ILE A 88 4.30 -4.60 -17.52
C ILE A 88 3.14 -5.32 -18.23
N PRO A 89 1.94 -4.70 -18.34
CA PRO A 89 0.74 -5.40 -18.77
C PRO A 89 0.79 -5.95 -20.20
N GLU A 90 1.49 -5.26 -21.10
CA GLU A 90 1.51 -5.54 -22.54
C GLU A 90 2.70 -6.42 -22.97
N ASP A 91 3.60 -6.77 -22.04
CA ASP A 91 4.72 -7.66 -22.31
C ASP A 91 4.27 -9.14 -22.28
N THR A 92 3.32 -9.46 -23.16
CA THR A 92 2.74 -10.80 -23.38
C THR A 92 3.35 -11.52 -24.57
N SER A 93 4.37 -10.93 -25.20
CA SER A 93 4.98 -11.49 -26.41
C SER A 93 5.83 -12.73 -26.07
N GLN A 94 6.19 -13.53 -27.08
CA GLN A 94 7.07 -14.70 -26.90
C GLN A 94 8.47 -14.30 -26.38
N HIS A 95 8.82 -13.01 -26.48
CA HIS A 95 10.08 -12.44 -26.03
C HIS A 95 9.79 -11.26 -25.09
N LYS A 96 10.11 -11.41 -23.79
CA LYS A 96 9.97 -10.31 -22.84
C LYS A 96 10.89 -9.18 -23.24
N GLU A 97 10.32 -8.09 -23.74
CA GLU A 97 11.10 -6.92 -24.14
C GLU A 97 11.52 -6.10 -22.94
N PHE A 98 10.74 -6.15 -21.85
CA PHE A 98 11.00 -5.34 -20.67
C PHE A 98 11.15 -6.18 -19.40
N GLN A 99 12.06 -5.75 -18.53
CA GLN A 99 12.22 -6.33 -17.20
C GLN A 99 12.43 -5.23 -16.16
N VAL A 100 11.75 -5.35 -15.01
CA VAL A 100 11.93 -4.44 -13.87
C VAL A 100 12.51 -5.21 -12.69
N VAL A 101 13.60 -4.71 -12.11
CA VAL A 101 14.30 -5.37 -10.99
C VAL A 101 14.59 -4.36 -9.86
N PRO A 102 14.22 -4.65 -8.60
CA PRO A 102 13.34 -5.74 -8.18
C PRO A 102 11.86 -5.46 -8.52
N ALA A 103 11.18 -6.45 -9.12
CA ALA A 103 9.75 -6.36 -9.46
C ALA A 103 8.84 -6.41 -8.23
N THR A 104 9.29 -7.00 -7.12
CA THR A 104 8.57 -7.08 -5.85
C THR A 104 9.44 -6.62 -4.71
N GLY A 105 8.83 -6.05 -3.67
CA GLY A 105 9.58 -5.61 -2.50
C GLY A 105 8.73 -4.84 -1.50
N ALA A 106 9.42 -4.28 -0.51
CA ALA A 106 8.85 -3.38 0.48
C ALA A 106 9.72 -2.14 0.63
N VAL A 107 9.08 -0.98 0.73
CA VAL A 107 9.73 0.31 0.94
C VAL A 107 9.29 0.84 2.29
N LEU A 108 10.24 1.09 3.19
CA LEU A 108 9.97 1.66 4.51
C LEU A 108 9.38 3.07 4.40
N PRO A 109 8.74 3.59 5.47
CA PRO A 109 8.25 4.96 5.50
C PRO A 109 9.33 5.95 5.08
N HIS A 110 8.97 6.90 4.21
CA HIS A 110 9.85 7.97 3.71
C HIS A 110 11.11 7.49 2.96
N ALA A 111 11.22 6.20 2.66
CA ALA A 111 12.35 5.62 1.94
C ALA A 111 12.11 5.56 0.42
N LYS A 112 13.17 5.24 -0.32
CA LYS A 112 13.13 5.03 -1.77
C LYS A 112 13.76 3.68 -2.16
N GLN A 113 13.19 3.06 -3.17
CA GLN A 113 13.69 1.84 -3.80
C GLN A 113 14.22 2.17 -5.20
N LYS A 114 15.47 1.81 -5.47
CA LYS A 114 16.04 1.85 -6.82
C LYS A 114 15.44 0.71 -7.64
N LEU A 115 14.92 1.02 -8.82
CA LEU A 115 14.37 0.07 -9.77
C LEU A 115 15.19 0.17 -11.06
N GLN A 116 15.76 -0.96 -11.47
CA GLN A 116 16.36 -1.14 -12.77
C GLN A 116 15.25 -1.50 -13.76
N VAL A 117 15.24 -0.86 -14.92
CA VAL A 117 14.36 -1.19 -16.04
C VAL A 117 15.26 -1.53 -17.23
N ASP A 118 15.14 -2.77 -17.66
CA ASP A 118 15.85 -3.32 -18.79
C ASP A 118 14.90 -3.41 -19.98
N PHE A 119 15.41 -3.06 -21.15
CA PHE A 119 14.70 -3.13 -22.42
C PHE A 119 15.58 -3.82 -23.46
N MET A 120 15.03 -4.79 -24.20
CA MET A 120 15.67 -5.40 -25.36
C MET A 120 14.63 -5.57 -26.47
N SER A 121 14.86 -4.89 -27.59
CA SER A 121 14.01 -5.00 -28.78
C SER A 121 14.45 -6.19 -29.63
N TYR A 122 13.48 -6.96 -30.13
CA TYR A 122 13.70 -8.12 -30.99
C TYR A 122 13.02 -8.02 -32.37
N SER A 123 12.34 -6.90 -32.66
CA SER A 123 11.65 -6.62 -33.92
C SER A 123 12.01 -5.26 -34.49
#